data_AF-A0A8H5K0M0-F1
#
_entry.id   AF-A0A8H5K0M0-F1
#
_cell.length_a   1.000
_cell.length_b   1.000
_cell.length_c   1.000
_cell.angle_alpha   90.00
_cell.angle_beta   90.00
_cell.angle_gamma   90.00
#
_symmetry.space_group_name_H-M   'P 1'
#
loop_
_entity.id
_entity.type
_entity.pdbx_description
1 polymer ?
#
loop_
_entity_poly.entity_id
_entity_poly.type
_entity_poly.pdbx_seq_one_letter_code
_entity_poly.pdbx_strand_id
1 'polypeptide(L)'
;MARPYEMIDMLWQPPSTRQGRIIRKAKLDKTLPENSKYYGHWGYTIYRTHYTPGSDKQWDTLLDALKRQTMLAVGYYQDMPFEDELMHQRAGVLPKTWYYESQKQYSDDIKRIKDLFHLDIREDPSFDGLGVNEIREMCLRDRPETEQAMAGRRFKFVLLADKSVFEAMERGEFVVKAVSYDWEDGWNNWGWMRIPTGYLLALWHSLMRKDGKYHTVLSFDDPEEELEEYIWPGAWDTDPTSECSEIRDCIHYTNQKYIGNQG
;
A
#
# COMPACT_ATOMS: atom_id res chain seq x y z
N MET A 1 -1.58 -8.02 -11.03
CA MET A 1 -2.28 -7.09 -10.13
C MET A 1 -3.15 -7.88 -9.15
N ALA A 2 -3.31 -7.41 -7.91
CA ALA A 2 -4.38 -7.90 -7.04
C ALA A 2 -5.72 -7.30 -7.49
N ARG A 3 -6.77 -8.11 -7.55
CA ARG A 3 -8.13 -7.70 -7.93
C ARG A 3 -8.98 -7.41 -6.68
N PRO A 4 -10.11 -6.70 -6.82
CA PRO A 4 -10.97 -6.38 -5.69
C PRO A 4 -11.37 -7.61 -4.85
N TYR A 5 -11.70 -8.75 -5.49
CA TYR A 5 -12.06 -9.96 -4.75
C TYR A 5 -10.89 -10.52 -3.91
N GLU A 6 -9.64 -10.42 -4.40
CA GLU A 6 -8.44 -10.86 -3.67
C GLU A 6 -8.17 -9.96 -2.46
N MET A 7 -8.38 -8.65 -2.60
CA MET A 7 -8.29 -7.72 -1.48
C MET A 7 -9.36 -8.05 -0.42
N ILE A 8 -10.60 -8.26 -0.84
CA ILE A 8 -11.70 -8.61 0.06
C ILE A 8 -11.44 -9.92 0.79
N ASP A 9 -10.93 -10.95 0.10
CA ASP A 9 -10.56 -12.22 0.72
C ASP A 9 -9.42 -12.07 1.72
N MET A 10 -8.46 -11.18 1.45
CA MET A 10 -7.38 -10.87 2.39
C MET A 10 -7.87 -10.11 3.62
N LEU A 11 -8.79 -9.17 3.44
CA LEU A 11 -9.39 -8.38 4.51
C LEU A 11 -10.32 -9.21 5.39
N TRP A 12 -10.87 -10.29 4.86
CA TRP A 12 -11.79 -11.17 5.57
C TRP A 12 -11.09 -12.06 6.61
N GLN A 13 -11.28 -11.72 7.89
CA GLN A 13 -10.64 -12.35 9.05
C GLN A 13 -11.69 -12.95 10.01
N PRO A 14 -12.46 -13.97 9.58
CA PRO A 14 -13.47 -14.60 10.44
C PRO A 14 -12.80 -15.30 11.63
N PRO A 15 -13.54 -15.50 12.74
CA PRO A 15 -13.04 -16.23 13.90
C PRO A 15 -12.49 -17.59 13.48
N SER A 16 -11.35 -17.96 14.05
CA SER A 16 -10.73 -19.24 13.77
C SER A 16 -10.50 -20.03 15.05
N THR A 17 -10.66 -21.34 14.94
CA THR A 17 -10.35 -22.28 16.01
C THR A 17 -9.07 -23.03 15.66
N ARG A 18 -8.16 -23.15 16.62
CA ARG A 18 -6.91 -23.89 16.46
C ARG A 18 -7.06 -25.27 17.08
N GLN A 19 -6.89 -26.31 16.27
CA GLN A 19 -6.88 -27.71 16.71
C GLN A 19 -5.52 -28.32 16.31
N GLY A 20 -4.57 -28.28 17.25
CA GLY A 20 -3.17 -28.64 16.97
C GLY A 20 -2.50 -27.68 15.98
N ARG A 21 -2.02 -28.22 14.85
CA ARG A 21 -1.45 -27.44 13.73
C ARG A 21 -2.50 -26.93 12.74
N ILE A 22 -3.76 -27.36 12.85
CA ILE A 22 -4.83 -27.00 11.91
C ILE A 22 -5.56 -25.76 12.43
N ILE A 23 -5.71 -24.77 11.56
CA ILE A 23 -6.55 -23.58 11.79
C ILE A 23 -7.84 -23.78 10.99
N ARG A 24 -8.99 -23.79 11.67
CA ARG A 24 -10.31 -23.84 11.02
C ARG A 24 -10.99 -22.50 11.16
N LYS A 25 -11.15 -21.79 10.04
CA LYS A 25 -11.94 -20.55 9.96
C LYS A 25 -13.44 -20.88 10.06
N ALA A 26 -14.19 -20.06 10.79
CA ALA A 26 -15.64 -20.15 10.83
C ALA A 26 -16.22 -19.94 9.42
N LYS A 27 -17.20 -20.78 9.05
CA LYS A 27 -17.92 -20.64 7.78
C LYS A 27 -19.02 -19.59 7.94
N LEU A 28 -18.63 -18.33 7.83
CA LEU A 28 -19.53 -17.18 7.87
C LEU A 28 -19.64 -16.59 6.46
N ASP A 29 -20.82 -16.08 6.13
CA ASP A 29 -21.05 -15.37 4.87
C ASP A 29 -20.51 -13.94 4.98
N LYS A 30 -19.49 -13.63 4.19
CA LYS A 30 -18.78 -12.35 4.18
C LYS A 30 -19.62 -11.19 3.59
N THR A 31 -20.74 -11.50 2.93
CA THR A 31 -21.64 -10.51 2.31
C THR A 31 -22.68 -9.95 3.28
N LEU A 32 -22.92 -10.64 4.40
CA LEU A 32 -23.91 -10.25 5.39
C LEU A 32 -23.44 -9.06 6.26
N PRO A 33 -24.26 -8.02 6.45
CA PRO A 33 -23.89 -6.83 7.22
C PRO A 33 -23.44 -7.12 8.66
N GLU A 34 -24.07 -8.08 9.34
CA GLU A 34 -23.74 -8.48 10.71
C GLU A 34 -22.32 -9.05 10.87
N ASN A 35 -21.73 -9.48 9.77
CA ASN A 35 -20.39 -10.04 9.70
C ASN A 35 -19.32 -9.00 9.33
N SER A 36 -19.72 -7.74 9.06
CA SER A 36 -18.80 -6.64 8.73
C SER A 36 -17.67 -6.44 9.74
N LYS A 37 -17.92 -6.70 11.02
CA LYS A 37 -16.94 -6.65 12.12
C LYS A 37 -15.75 -7.61 11.99
N TYR A 38 -15.80 -8.57 11.07
CA TYR A 38 -14.72 -9.53 10.83
C TYR A 38 -13.80 -9.12 9.68
N TYR A 39 -14.07 -7.98 9.03
CA TYR A 39 -13.11 -7.38 8.14
C TYR A 39 -12.07 -6.60 8.94
N GLY A 40 -10.79 -6.82 8.63
CA GLY A 40 -9.72 -5.94 9.08
C GLY A 40 -9.57 -4.74 8.14
N HIS A 41 -8.78 -3.77 8.58
CA HIS A 41 -8.39 -2.63 7.76
C HIS A 41 -7.20 -2.99 6.87
N TRP A 42 -7.07 -2.28 5.75
CA TRP A 42 -5.86 -2.26 4.93
C TRP A 42 -5.29 -0.86 4.84
N GLY A 43 -4.03 -0.77 4.47
CA GLY A 43 -3.28 0.48 4.40
C GLY A 43 -2.04 0.40 5.25
N TYR A 44 -1.56 1.55 5.70
CA TYR A 44 -0.19 1.68 6.18
C TYR A 44 -0.13 2.44 7.49
N THR A 45 0.79 2.04 8.36
CA THR A 45 1.28 2.94 9.41
C THR A 45 2.20 3.98 8.78
N ILE A 46 2.02 5.24 9.14
CA ILE A 46 2.88 6.35 8.71
C ILE A 46 3.49 7.05 9.92
N TYR A 47 4.81 7.21 9.89
CA TYR A 47 5.58 7.93 10.89
C TYR A 47 5.93 9.33 10.41
N ARG A 48 5.68 10.33 11.25
CA ARG A 48 6.25 11.67 11.11
C ARG A 48 7.53 11.74 11.94
N THR A 49 8.61 12.22 11.35
CA THR A 49 9.91 12.34 12.04
C THR A 49 10.55 13.72 11.89
N HIS A 50 9.78 14.71 11.42
CA HIS A 50 10.24 16.09 11.35
C HIS A 50 9.20 17.04 11.92
N TYR A 51 9.63 17.81 12.92
CA TYR A 51 8.77 18.69 13.71
C TYR A 51 9.30 20.11 13.74
N THR A 52 8.72 20.95 12.89
CA THR A 52 8.88 22.40 12.89
C THR A 52 7.52 23.09 12.80
N PRO A 53 7.39 24.36 13.21
CA PRO A 53 6.13 25.09 13.07
C PRO A 53 5.58 25.15 11.63
N GLY A 54 6.45 25.07 10.61
CA GLY A 54 6.05 25.00 9.20
C GLY A 54 5.54 23.62 8.79
N SER A 55 6.11 22.56 9.36
CA SER A 55 5.81 21.18 8.98
C SER A 55 4.43 20.67 9.40
N ASP A 56 3.75 21.29 10.38
CA ASP A 56 2.40 20.87 10.79
C ASP A 56 1.40 20.97 9.63
N LYS A 57 1.42 22.10 8.91
CA LYS A 57 0.56 22.29 7.75
C LYS A 57 0.94 21.35 6.60
N GLN A 58 2.23 21.12 6.39
CA GLN A 58 2.71 20.19 5.37
C GLN A 58 2.27 18.76 5.70
N TRP A 59 2.32 18.38 6.98
CA TRP A 59 1.86 17.09 7.46
C TRP A 59 0.37 16.86 7.21
N ASP A 60 -0.49 17.81 7.59
CA ASP A 60 -1.93 17.72 7.31
C ASP A 60 -2.21 17.60 5.81
N THR A 61 -1.47 18.37 4.99
CA THR A 61 -1.59 18.35 3.53
C THR A 61 -1.15 17.00 2.95
N LEU A 62 -0.07 16.41 3.46
CA LEU A 62 0.42 15.11 3.05
C LEU A 62 -0.59 14.00 3.36
N LEU A 63 -1.16 14.01 4.58
CA LEU A 63 -2.17 13.04 5.00
C LEU A 63 -3.45 13.16 4.16
N ASP A 64 -3.89 14.38 3.85
CA ASP A 64 -5.04 14.62 2.97
C ASP A 64 -4.76 14.11 1.55
N ALA A 65 -3.57 14.39 1.00
CA ALA A 65 -3.15 13.91 -0.32
C ALA A 65 -3.15 12.38 -0.40
N LEU A 66 -2.47 11.71 0.54
CA LEU A 66 -2.41 10.23 0.62
C LEU A 66 -3.82 9.62 0.65
N LYS A 67 -4.71 10.15 1.49
CA LYS A 67 -6.09 9.65 1.61
C LYS A 67 -6.88 9.87 0.31
N ARG A 68 -6.94 11.11 -0.18
CA ARG A 68 -7.73 11.44 -1.38
C ARG A 68 -7.24 10.70 -2.60
N GLN A 69 -5.93 10.69 -2.84
CA GLN A 69 -5.38 10.02 -4.00
C GLN A 69 -5.55 8.52 -3.92
N THR A 70 -5.47 7.90 -2.73
CA THR A 70 -5.81 6.48 -2.59
C THR A 70 -7.27 6.20 -2.92
N MET A 71 -8.21 7.04 -2.45
CA MET A 71 -9.64 6.89 -2.77
C MET A 71 -9.93 7.06 -4.26
N LEU A 72 -9.21 7.96 -4.93
CA LEU A 72 -9.25 8.16 -6.37
C LEU A 72 -8.66 6.95 -7.12
N ALA A 73 -7.52 6.42 -6.68
CA ALA A 73 -6.89 5.24 -7.27
C ALA A 73 -7.81 4.00 -7.20
N VAL A 74 -8.53 3.81 -6.09
CA VAL A 74 -9.55 2.74 -5.98
C VAL A 74 -10.72 3.00 -6.94
N GLY A 75 -10.95 4.25 -7.34
CA GLY A 75 -11.91 4.65 -8.38
C GLY A 75 -11.65 4.00 -9.74
N TYR A 76 -10.41 3.61 -10.04
CA TYR A 76 -10.06 2.85 -11.26
C TYR A 76 -10.99 1.65 -11.50
N TYR A 77 -11.30 0.92 -10.44
CA TYR A 77 -12.18 -0.25 -10.52
C TYR A 77 -13.66 0.10 -10.74
N GLN A 78 -14.08 1.32 -10.36
CA GLN A 78 -15.44 1.81 -10.58
C GLN A 78 -15.66 2.21 -12.04
N ASP A 79 -14.61 2.73 -12.68
CA ASP A 79 -14.64 3.21 -14.06
C ASP A 79 -14.48 2.06 -15.08
N MET A 80 -13.92 0.93 -14.64
CA MET A 80 -13.81 -0.29 -15.44
C MET A 80 -15.17 -0.98 -15.66
N PRO A 81 -15.50 -1.40 -16.90
CA PRO A 81 -16.67 -2.23 -17.17
C PRO A 81 -16.66 -3.51 -16.33
N PHE A 82 -17.82 -3.88 -15.78
CA PHE A 82 -17.96 -5.09 -14.97
C PHE A 82 -17.61 -6.37 -15.77
N GLU A 83 -17.91 -6.37 -17.07
CA GLU A 83 -17.55 -7.43 -17.99
C GLU A 83 -16.05 -7.68 -18.03
N ASP A 84 -15.22 -6.63 -17.93
CA ASP A 84 -13.77 -6.77 -17.94
C ASP A 84 -13.29 -7.48 -16.68
N GLU A 85 -13.86 -7.18 -15.51
CA GLU A 85 -13.57 -7.94 -14.28
C GLU A 85 -13.96 -9.42 -14.44
N LEU A 86 -15.15 -9.72 -14.97
CA LEU A 86 -15.55 -11.11 -15.21
C LEU A 86 -14.63 -11.82 -16.21
N MET A 87 -14.16 -11.13 -17.24
CA MET A 87 -13.21 -11.67 -18.21
C MET A 87 -11.86 -11.97 -17.54
N HIS A 88 -11.37 -11.11 -16.66
CA HIS A 88 -10.17 -11.36 -15.86
C HIS A 88 -10.34 -12.59 -14.95
N GLN A 89 -11.47 -12.69 -14.23
CA GLN A 89 -11.75 -13.83 -13.35
C GLN A 89 -11.81 -15.16 -14.13
N ARG A 90 -12.35 -15.13 -15.36
CA ARG A 90 -12.38 -16.30 -16.26
C ARG A 90 -11.01 -16.67 -16.80
N ALA A 91 -10.20 -15.68 -17.19
CA ALA A 91 -8.86 -15.88 -17.71
C ALA A 91 -7.89 -16.44 -16.65
N GLY A 92 -8.09 -16.07 -15.38
CA GLY A 92 -7.28 -16.54 -14.24
C GLY A 92 -7.49 -18.00 -13.84
N VAL A 93 -8.36 -18.75 -14.52
CA VAL A 93 -8.71 -20.16 -14.19
C VAL A 93 -9.17 -20.30 -12.73
N LEU A 94 -9.80 -19.26 -12.19
CA LEU A 94 -10.32 -19.30 -10.83
C LEU A 94 -11.53 -20.24 -10.76
N PRO A 95 -11.78 -20.88 -9.61
CA PRO A 95 -13.04 -21.59 -9.39
C PRO A 95 -14.21 -20.63 -9.62
N LYS A 96 -15.23 -21.08 -10.38
CA LYS A 96 -16.45 -20.27 -10.64
C LYS A 96 -17.11 -19.75 -9.36
N THR A 97 -16.92 -20.42 -8.24
CA THR A 97 -17.39 -20.02 -6.91
C THR A 97 -16.80 -18.70 -6.42
N TRP A 98 -15.75 -18.18 -7.07
CA TRP A 98 -15.10 -16.92 -6.71
C TRP A 98 -15.48 -15.79 -7.67
N TYR A 99 -16.31 -16.07 -8.68
CA TYR A 99 -16.76 -15.07 -9.62
C TYR A 99 -17.74 -14.13 -8.95
N TYR A 100 -17.70 -12.87 -9.33
CA TYR A 100 -18.78 -11.97 -9.01
C TYR A 100 -20.07 -12.44 -9.69
N GLU A 101 -21.14 -12.53 -8.91
CA GLU A 101 -22.45 -12.95 -9.41
C GLU A 101 -23.23 -11.77 -10.01
N SER A 102 -22.87 -10.54 -9.64
CA SER A 102 -23.51 -9.32 -10.13
C SER A 102 -22.58 -8.10 -10.07
N GLN A 103 -22.84 -7.12 -10.92
CA GLN A 103 -22.19 -5.80 -10.85
C GLN A 103 -22.40 -5.13 -9.48
N LYS A 104 -23.57 -5.35 -8.86
CA LYS A 104 -23.84 -4.83 -7.51
C LYS A 104 -22.84 -5.37 -6.49
N GLN A 105 -22.58 -6.68 -6.49
CA GLN A 105 -21.63 -7.30 -5.57
C GLN A 105 -20.21 -6.74 -5.77
N TYR A 106 -19.80 -6.55 -7.03
CA TYR A 106 -18.52 -5.93 -7.36
C TYR A 106 -18.42 -4.49 -6.84
N SER A 107 -19.46 -3.66 -7.08
CA SER A 107 -19.52 -2.28 -6.59
C SER A 107 -19.54 -2.20 -5.06
N ASP A 108 -20.25 -3.11 -4.38
CA ASP A 108 -20.29 -3.20 -2.92
C ASP A 108 -18.92 -3.56 -2.35
N ASP A 109 -18.16 -4.43 -3.02
CA ASP A 109 -16.78 -4.78 -2.65
C ASP A 109 -15.82 -3.61 -2.88
N ILE A 110 -15.90 -2.88 -3.99
CA ILE A 110 -15.08 -1.68 -4.21
C ILE A 110 -15.36 -0.63 -3.13
N LYS A 111 -16.65 -0.42 -2.80
CA LYS A 111 -17.02 0.47 -1.70
C LYS A 111 -16.41 0.00 -0.39
N ARG A 112 -16.48 -1.30 -0.10
CA ARG A 112 -15.87 -1.87 1.10
C ARG A 112 -14.35 -1.67 1.14
N ILE A 113 -13.66 -1.81 0.01
CA ILE A 113 -12.22 -1.51 -0.09
C ILE A 113 -11.96 -0.03 0.26
N LYS A 114 -12.76 0.91 -0.25
CA LYS A 114 -12.64 2.33 0.13
C LYS A 114 -12.88 2.53 1.63
N ASP A 115 -13.94 1.94 2.17
CA ASP A 115 -14.36 2.12 3.57
C ASP A 115 -13.35 1.49 4.57
N LEU A 116 -12.64 0.44 4.17
CA LEU A 116 -11.64 -0.26 5.00
C LEU A 116 -10.22 0.29 4.88
N PHE A 117 -9.98 1.30 4.04
CA PHE A 117 -8.67 1.95 3.95
C PHE A 117 -8.37 2.74 5.23
N HIS A 118 -7.19 2.53 5.78
CA HIS A 118 -6.75 3.15 7.02
C HIS A 118 -5.27 3.57 6.94
N LEU A 119 -5.00 4.78 7.43
CA LEU A 119 -3.64 5.22 7.75
C LEU A 119 -3.53 5.31 9.26
N ASP A 120 -2.67 4.47 9.84
CA ASP A 120 -2.34 4.54 11.28
C ASP A 120 -1.26 5.61 11.47
N ILE A 121 -1.62 6.72 12.11
CA ILE A 121 -0.80 7.93 12.19
C ILE A 121 0.06 7.88 13.46
N ARG A 122 1.38 7.98 13.29
CA ARG A 122 2.37 8.00 14.38
C ARG A 122 3.16 9.30 14.34
N GLU A 123 2.81 10.20 15.25
CA GLU A 123 3.35 11.57 15.28
C GLU A 123 3.91 12.00 16.65
N ASP A 124 4.55 11.09 17.38
CA ASP A 124 5.20 11.40 18.67
C ASP A 124 6.44 12.30 18.49
N PRO A 125 6.56 13.44 19.22
CA PRO A 125 7.73 14.32 19.13
C PRO A 125 9.08 13.65 19.44
N SER A 126 9.09 12.52 20.14
CA SER A 126 10.30 11.72 20.36
C SER A 126 10.85 11.08 19.08
N PHE A 127 10.09 11.10 17.99
CA PHE A 127 10.52 10.64 16.67
C PHE A 127 11.26 11.70 15.86
N ASP A 128 11.43 12.93 16.37
CA ASP A 128 12.10 14.00 15.63
C ASP A 128 13.55 13.62 15.27
N GLY A 129 13.87 13.79 13.99
CA GLY A 129 15.18 13.47 13.42
C GLY A 129 15.43 11.99 13.12
N LEU A 130 14.49 11.08 13.40
CA LEU A 130 14.64 9.67 13.05
C LEU A 130 14.61 9.47 11.52
N GLY A 131 15.60 8.75 11.01
CA GLY A 131 15.70 8.36 9.61
C GLY A 131 15.16 6.95 9.37
N VAL A 132 15.42 6.42 8.17
CA VAL A 132 14.97 5.08 7.77
C VAL A 132 15.48 4.02 8.76
N ASN A 133 16.77 4.02 9.07
CA ASN A 133 17.38 2.99 9.91
C ASN A 133 16.81 2.97 11.34
N GLU A 134 16.62 4.14 11.95
CA GLU A 134 16.04 4.22 13.30
C GLU A 134 14.59 3.74 13.32
N ILE A 135 13.81 4.06 12.28
CA ILE A 135 12.43 3.58 12.14
C ILE A 135 12.39 2.06 11.99
N ARG A 136 13.33 1.46 11.23
CA ARG A 136 13.42 -0.01 11.12
C ARG A 136 13.63 -0.66 12.48
N GLU A 137 14.62 -0.18 13.22
CA GLU A 137 14.91 -0.71 14.56
C GLU A 137 13.72 -0.59 15.50
N MET A 138 13.04 0.56 15.47
CA MET A 138 11.85 0.79 16.28
C MET A 138 10.73 -0.18 15.92
N CYS A 139 10.40 -0.35 14.63
CA CYS A 139 9.36 -1.29 14.18
C CYS A 139 9.70 -2.77 14.46
N LEU A 140 10.98 -3.12 14.47
CA LEU A 140 11.43 -4.47 14.83
C LEU A 140 11.23 -4.75 16.33
N ARG A 141 11.49 -3.75 17.18
CA ARG A 141 11.32 -3.85 18.65
C ARG A 141 9.84 -3.80 19.03
N ASP A 142 9.09 -2.87 18.46
CA ASP A 142 7.67 -2.67 18.68
C ASP A 142 6.93 -2.60 17.34
N ARG A 143 6.25 -3.69 17.00
CA ARG A 143 5.58 -3.79 15.70
C ARG A 143 4.41 -2.81 15.65
N PRO A 144 4.28 -2.01 14.58
CA PRO A 144 3.30 -0.92 14.52
C PRO A 144 1.84 -1.41 14.64
N GLU A 145 1.53 -2.59 14.08
CA GLU A 145 0.15 -3.01 13.86
C GLU A 145 -0.16 -4.39 14.45
N THR A 146 -1.36 -4.49 15.04
CA THR A 146 -1.92 -5.75 15.56
C THR A 146 -2.82 -6.46 14.55
N GLU A 147 -3.54 -5.69 13.72
CA GLU A 147 -4.43 -6.21 12.67
C GLU A 147 -3.64 -6.92 11.58
N GLN A 148 -4.06 -8.14 11.21
CA GLN A 148 -3.32 -8.98 10.25
C GLN A 148 -3.32 -8.44 8.83
N ALA A 149 -4.30 -7.62 8.48
CA ALA A 149 -4.49 -7.16 7.12
C ALA A 149 -3.65 -5.92 6.79
N MET A 150 -3.23 -5.11 7.77
CA MET A 150 -2.41 -3.90 7.57
C MET A 150 -0.97 -4.20 7.09
N ALA A 151 -0.36 -3.25 6.35
CA ALA A 151 0.93 -3.45 5.68
C ALA A 151 2.09 -3.79 6.62
N GLY A 152 2.20 -3.09 7.74
CA GLY A 152 3.23 -3.33 8.74
C GLY A 152 3.12 -4.72 9.36
N ARG A 153 1.91 -5.25 9.57
CA ARG A 153 1.75 -6.61 10.10
C ARG A 153 2.00 -7.66 9.04
N ARG A 154 1.40 -7.51 7.86
CA ARG A 154 1.37 -8.50 6.78
C ARG A 154 2.66 -8.54 5.97
N PHE A 155 3.12 -7.37 5.54
CA PHE A 155 4.22 -7.21 4.59
C PHE A 155 5.47 -6.59 5.21
N LYS A 156 5.43 -6.20 6.49
CA LYS A 156 6.55 -5.53 7.17
C LYS A 156 6.92 -4.18 6.54
N PHE A 157 5.91 -3.48 6.04
CA PHE A 157 6.05 -2.15 5.44
C PHE A 157 5.43 -1.05 6.29
N VAL A 158 6.11 0.08 6.38
CA VAL A 158 5.60 1.33 6.92
C VAL A 158 5.90 2.49 5.98
N LEU A 159 5.24 3.61 6.21
CA LEU A 159 5.51 4.87 5.54
C LEU A 159 6.27 5.81 6.47
N LEU A 160 7.15 6.64 5.91
CA LEU A 160 7.95 7.63 6.62
C LEU A 160 7.85 8.99 5.94
N ALA A 161 7.50 10.01 6.74
CA ALA A 161 7.51 11.41 6.40
C ALA A 161 8.55 12.13 7.26
N ASP A 162 9.76 12.20 6.73
CA ASP A 162 10.90 12.88 7.33
C ASP A 162 11.10 14.27 6.71
N LYS A 163 12.24 14.90 7.03
CA LYS A 163 12.57 16.23 6.52
C LYS A 163 12.59 16.28 4.98
N SER A 164 13.16 15.27 4.30
CA SER A 164 13.30 15.32 2.84
C SER A 164 11.95 15.18 2.12
N VAL A 165 10.98 14.49 2.73
CA VAL A 165 9.59 14.47 2.27
C VAL A 165 8.96 15.86 2.29
N PHE A 166 9.10 16.62 3.38
CA PHE A 166 8.53 17.96 3.46
C PHE A 166 9.22 18.96 2.53
N GLU A 167 10.55 18.88 2.38
CA GLU A 167 11.29 19.67 1.39
C GLU A 167 10.87 19.34 -0.05
N ALA A 168 10.52 18.08 -0.34
CA ALA A 168 9.97 17.68 -1.63
C ALA A 168 8.61 18.35 -1.91
N MET A 169 7.74 18.42 -0.90
CA MET A 169 6.45 19.10 -1.04
C MET A 169 6.60 20.59 -1.36
N GLU A 170 7.64 21.26 -0.84
CA GLU A 170 7.93 22.67 -1.18
C GLU A 170 8.30 22.85 -2.65
N ARG A 171 8.88 21.82 -3.28
CA ARG A 171 9.16 21.76 -4.73
C ARG A 171 7.96 21.32 -5.55
N GLY A 172 6.82 21.01 -4.91
CA GLY A 172 5.63 20.46 -5.56
C GLY A 172 5.71 18.95 -5.81
N GLU A 173 6.66 18.25 -5.21
CA GLU A 173 6.76 16.78 -5.24
C GLU A 173 5.99 16.18 -4.06
N PHE A 174 4.85 15.56 -4.35
CA PHE A 174 4.05 14.86 -3.35
C PHE A 174 4.49 13.39 -3.30
N VAL A 175 5.39 13.09 -2.37
CA VAL A 175 5.95 11.75 -2.16
C VAL A 175 5.97 11.38 -0.68
N VAL A 176 6.14 10.10 -0.40
CA VAL A 176 6.39 9.56 0.94
C VAL A 176 7.43 8.44 0.83
N LYS A 177 8.21 8.16 1.87
CA LYS A 177 9.12 7.01 1.86
C LYS A 177 8.36 5.74 2.26
N ALA A 178 8.37 4.72 1.42
CA ALA A 178 7.93 3.37 1.78
C ALA A 178 9.13 2.57 2.28
N VAL A 179 9.02 1.96 3.45
CA VAL A 179 10.13 1.31 4.16
C VAL A 179 9.74 -0.12 4.54
N SER A 180 10.50 -1.10 4.06
CA SER A 180 10.51 -2.47 4.59
C SER A 180 11.34 -2.48 5.86
N TYR A 181 10.71 -2.73 7.00
CA TYR A 181 11.39 -2.59 8.30
C TYR A 181 12.14 -3.84 8.75
N ASP A 182 11.90 -4.98 8.12
CA ASP A 182 12.61 -6.24 8.32
C ASP A 182 13.61 -6.54 7.20
N TRP A 183 13.94 -5.54 6.37
CA TRP A 183 14.95 -5.68 5.34
C TRP A 183 16.32 -5.93 5.97
N GLU A 184 17.09 -6.82 5.34
CA GLU A 184 18.43 -7.22 5.77
C GLU A 184 19.46 -6.89 4.68
N ASP A 185 20.67 -6.51 5.09
CA ASP A 185 21.79 -6.24 4.18
C ASP A 185 22.08 -7.44 3.27
N GLY A 186 22.44 -7.16 2.01
CA GLY A 186 22.82 -8.18 1.03
C GLY A 186 21.71 -8.62 0.07
N TRP A 187 20.56 -7.93 0.08
CA TRP A 187 19.55 -8.04 -0.96
C TRP A 187 19.84 -7.05 -2.10
N ASN A 188 19.39 -7.33 -3.33
CA ASN A 188 19.57 -6.45 -4.51
C ASN A 188 18.62 -5.23 -4.46
N ASN A 189 18.61 -4.51 -3.33
CA ASN A 189 17.92 -3.24 -3.08
C ASN A 189 18.23 -2.75 -1.66
N TRP A 190 17.76 -1.56 -1.32
CA TRP A 190 17.96 -0.95 0.00
C TRP A 190 16.75 -1.07 0.93
N GLY A 191 15.69 -1.78 0.51
CA GLY A 191 14.50 -1.99 1.34
C GLY A 191 13.66 -0.74 1.63
N TRP A 192 13.91 0.38 0.96
CA TRP A 192 13.06 1.57 1.01
C TRP A 192 13.14 2.35 -0.30
N MET A 193 12.14 3.20 -0.56
CA MET A 193 12.11 4.10 -1.73
C MET A 193 11.11 5.24 -1.52
N ARG A 194 11.33 6.39 -2.15
CA ARG A 194 10.30 7.45 -2.26
C ARG A 194 9.24 7.02 -3.26
N ILE A 195 7.97 7.05 -2.87
CA ILE A 195 6.82 6.74 -3.73
C ILE A 195 5.92 7.96 -3.86
N PRO A 196 5.28 8.20 -5.01
CA PRO A 196 4.24 9.21 -5.11
C PRO A 196 3.07 8.92 -4.18
N THR A 197 2.43 9.96 -3.65
CA THR A 197 1.28 9.81 -2.74
C THR A 197 0.08 9.11 -3.39
N GLY A 198 -0.08 9.17 -4.73
CA GLY A 198 -1.10 8.41 -5.46
C GLY A 198 -0.79 6.93 -5.69
N TYR A 199 0.39 6.46 -5.30
CA TYR A 199 0.85 5.10 -5.61
C TYR A 199 0.63 4.11 -4.46
N LEU A 200 -0.04 4.50 -3.36
CA LEU A 200 -0.29 3.62 -2.21
C LEU A 200 -1.04 2.34 -2.58
N LEU A 201 -2.04 2.44 -3.46
CA LEU A 201 -2.79 1.28 -3.95
C LEU A 201 -1.94 0.39 -4.88
N ALA A 202 -1.13 0.99 -5.74
CA ALA A 202 -0.21 0.26 -6.61
C ALA A 202 0.87 -0.50 -5.81
N LEU A 203 1.41 0.14 -4.76
CA LEU A 203 2.30 -0.51 -3.80
C LEU A 203 1.58 -1.68 -3.12
N TRP A 204 0.35 -1.50 -2.67
CA TRP A 204 -0.43 -2.54 -2.01
C TRP A 204 -0.60 -3.77 -2.89
N HIS A 205 -0.99 -3.57 -4.15
CA HIS A 205 -1.13 -4.64 -5.13
C HIS A 205 0.18 -5.37 -5.40
N SER A 206 1.29 -4.63 -5.46
CA SER A 206 2.62 -5.19 -5.65
C SER A 206 3.02 -6.08 -4.46
N LEU A 207 2.76 -5.63 -3.23
CA LEU A 207 3.00 -6.38 -2.00
C LEU A 207 2.16 -7.66 -1.94
N MET A 208 0.87 -7.57 -2.28
CA MET A 208 -0.02 -8.73 -2.34
C MET A 208 0.45 -9.79 -3.34
N ARG A 209 0.90 -9.36 -4.53
CA ARG A 209 1.34 -10.30 -5.56
C ARG A 209 2.65 -11.00 -5.20
N LYS A 210 3.54 -10.29 -4.52
CA LYS A 210 4.81 -10.82 -4.05
C LYS A 210 4.73 -11.29 -2.59
N ASP A 211 3.59 -11.82 -2.14
CA ASP A 211 3.43 -12.35 -0.78
C ASP A 211 4.54 -13.39 -0.49
N GLY A 212 5.32 -13.17 0.58
CA GLY A 212 6.53 -13.94 0.91
C GLY A 212 7.84 -13.51 0.22
N LYS A 213 7.81 -12.55 -0.71
CA LYS A 213 8.97 -11.89 -1.36
C LYS A 213 8.78 -10.37 -1.49
N TYR A 214 8.06 -9.78 -0.54
CA TYR A 214 7.63 -8.37 -0.56
C TYR A 214 8.81 -7.39 -0.61
N HIS A 215 9.98 -7.78 -0.09
CA HIS A 215 11.20 -6.99 -0.16
C HIS A 215 11.70 -6.70 -1.59
N THR A 216 11.27 -7.49 -2.56
CA THR A 216 11.61 -7.27 -3.98
C THR A 216 10.70 -6.27 -4.67
N VAL A 217 9.72 -5.68 -3.97
CA VAL A 217 8.78 -4.70 -4.55
C VAL A 217 9.48 -3.37 -4.83
N LEU A 218 10.39 -2.95 -3.93
CA LEU A 218 11.17 -1.71 -4.06
C LEU A 218 12.58 -2.01 -4.58
N SER A 219 12.70 -2.67 -5.73
CA SER A 219 13.99 -2.97 -6.34
C SER A 219 14.70 -1.70 -6.81
N PHE A 220 15.99 -1.56 -6.48
CA PHE A 220 16.84 -0.46 -6.89
C PHE A 220 18.29 -0.94 -6.90
N ASP A 221 19.00 -0.74 -8.02
CA ASP A 221 20.33 -1.30 -8.23
C ASP A 221 21.45 -0.27 -8.04
N ASP A 222 21.12 1.03 -8.01
CA ASP A 222 22.08 2.13 -7.80
C ASP A 222 22.34 2.37 -6.29
N PRO A 223 23.35 3.18 -5.91
CA PRO A 223 23.68 3.43 -4.49
C PRO A 223 22.52 3.98 -3.67
N GLU A 224 22.47 3.68 -2.37
CA GLU A 224 21.37 4.07 -1.47
C GLU A 224 21.14 5.58 -1.48
N GLU A 225 22.20 6.38 -1.58
CA GLU A 225 22.13 7.84 -1.58
C GLU A 225 21.29 8.39 -2.74
N GLU A 226 21.22 7.67 -3.86
CA GLU A 226 20.42 8.06 -5.02
C GLU A 226 18.91 7.91 -4.78
N LEU A 227 18.48 7.14 -3.76
CA LEU A 227 17.06 7.00 -3.40
C LEU A 227 16.44 8.28 -2.86
N GLU A 228 17.25 9.24 -2.39
CA GLU A 228 16.73 10.56 -2.01
C GLU A 228 16.29 11.37 -3.23
N GLU A 229 16.86 11.10 -4.41
CA GLU A 229 16.49 11.78 -5.65
C GLU A 229 15.51 10.97 -6.49
N TYR A 230 15.60 9.64 -6.41
CA TYR A 230 14.79 8.71 -7.19
C TYR A 230 13.37 8.53 -6.64
N ILE A 231 12.39 8.46 -7.54
CA ILE A 231 10.98 8.22 -7.20
C ILE A 231 10.50 6.93 -7.87
N TRP A 232 9.84 6.08 -7.11
CA TRP A 232 9.38 4.79 -7.57
C TRP A 232 8.45 4.93 -8.79
N PRO A 233 8.76 4.28 -9.92
CA PRO A 233 7.93 4.34 -11.12
C PRO A 233 6.62 3.55 -11.01
N GLY A 234 6.41 2.82 -9.91
CA GLY A 234 5.42 1.76 -9.84
C GLY A 234 6.00 0.43 -10.33
N ALA A 235 5.21 -0.63 -10.25
CA ALA A 235 5.59 -1.92 -10.79
C ALA A 235 5.02 -2.08 -12.21
N TRP A 236 5.83 -2.62 -13.13
CA TRP A 236 5.40 -2.84 -14.52
C TRP A 236 4.23 -3.83 -14.65
N ASP A 237 3.93 -4.58 -13.59
CA ASP A 237 2.92 -5.63 -13.56
C ASP A 237 1.67 -5.28 -12.73
N THR A 238 1.51 -4.00 -12.40
CA THR A 238 0.30 -3.40 -11.81
C THR A 238 -0.46 -2.55 -12.82
N ASP A 239 -1.80 -2.62 -12.82
CA ASP A 239 -2.62 -1.71 -13.63
C ASP A 239 -2.35 -0.26 -13.18
N PRO A 240 -2.52 0.73 -14.07
CA PRO A 240 -2.13 2.10 -13.79
C PRO A 240 -3.19 2.81 -12.94
N THR A 241 -3.51 2.27 -11.76
CA THR A 241 -4.47 2.88 -10.82
C THR A 241 -4.06 4.30 -10.42
N SER A 242 -2.78 4.62 -10.55
CA SER A 242 -2.24 5.96 -10.37
C SER A 242 -2.81 6.98 -11.35
N GLU A 243 -3.20 6.59 -12.58
CA GLU A 243 -3.81 7.48 -13.58
C GLU A 243 -5.11 8.11 -13.06
N CYS A 244 -5.86 7.41 -12.20
CA CYS A 244 -7.07 7.96 -11.58
C CYS A 244 -6.77 8.97 -10.46
N SER A 245 -5.56 8.95 -9.92
CA SER A 245 -5.17 9.69 -8.71
C SER A 245 -4.17 10.83 -8.94
N GLU A 246 -3.58 10.87 -10.13
CA GLU A 246 -2.55 11.83 -10.52
C GLU A 246 -3.06 12.71 -11.67
N ILE A 247 -2.64 13.97 -11.70
CA ILE A 247 -3.15 14.95 -12.68
C ILE A 247 -2.56 14.72 -14.09
N ARG A 248 -1.45 13.99 -14.20
CA ARG A 248 -0.73 13.76 -15.45
C ARG A 248 -0.76 12.29 -15.80
N ASP A 249 -0.99 11.96 -17.07
CA ASP A 249 -0.77 10.60 -17.57
C ASP A 249 0.74 10.30 -17.61
N CYS A 250 1.16 9.12 -17.15
CA CYS A 250 2.56 8.62 -17.13
C CYS A 250 3.53 9.30 -16.12
N ILE A 251 4.85 9.22 -16.36
CA ILE A 251 5.97 9.72 -15.52
C ILE A 251 5.66 11.13 -14.99
N HIS A 252 5.36 11.23 -13.69
CA HIS A 252 4.91 12.48 -13.07
C HIS A 252 6.07 13.39 -12.67
N TYR A 253 7.19 12.77 -12.30
CA TYR A 253 8.40 13.43 -11.82
C TYR A 253 9.58 13.11 -12.73
N THR A 254 10.48 14.08 -12.95
CA THR A 254 11.67 13.91 -13.79
C THR A 254 12.59 12.77 -13.33
N ASN A 255 12.50 12.42 -12.05
CA ASN A 255 13.33 11.41 -11.40
C ASN A 255 12.62 10.06 -11.25
N GLN A 256 11.45 9.90 -11.85
CA GLN A 256 10.73 8.64 -11.93
C GLN A 256 11.11 7.94 -13.24
N LYS A 257 11.95 6.90 -13.15
CA LYS A 257 12.46 6.16 -14.31
C LYS A 257 12.19 4.68 -14.12
N TYR A 258 11.95 3.93 -15.20
CA TYR A 258 11.98 2.46 -15.13
C TYR A 258 13.43 2.01 -15.33
N ILE A 259 13.97 1.21 -14.41
CA ILE A 259 15.27 0.57 -14.61
C ILE A 259 15.06 -0.53 -15.67
N GLY A 260 15.37 -0.19 -16.92
CA GLY A 260 15.17 -1.08 -18.07
C GLY A 260 14.94 -0.38 -19.41
N ASN A 261 15.91 0.42 -19.86
CA ASN A 261 16.28 0.60 -21.27
C ASN A 261 17.59 1.41 -21.34
N GLN A 262 18.67 0.81 -20.85
CA GLN A 262 19.99 1.06 -21.41
C GLN A 262 20.43 -0.22 -22.10
N GLY A 263 20.16 -0.25 -23.40
CA GLY A 263 20.45 -1.32 -24.35
C GLY A 263 20.02 -0.87 -25.74
#